data_AF-A0A349N4G8-F1
#
_entry.id   AF-A0A349N4G8-F1
#
_cell.length_a   1.000
_cell.length_b   1.000
_cell.length_c   1.000
_cell.angle_alpha   90.00
_cell.angle_beta   90.00
_cell.angle_gamma   90.00
#
_symmetry.space_group_name_H-M   'P 1'
#
loop_
_entity.id
_entity.type
_entity.pdbx_description
1 polymer ?
#
loop_
_entity_poly.entity_id
_entity_poly.type
_entity_poly.pdbx_seq_one_letter_code
_entity_poly.pdbx_strand_id
1 'polypeptide(L)'
;KAEAHSDNLAALMITYPSTHGVYEEGVKQACQLVHDNGGQVYMDGANLNAQVGVAKPAEIGADVSHMNLHKTFCIPHGGGGPGMGPIGVKAHLAPHVSNHSLIKLSGPDASNGAVSAAPWGSASILPISWMYIAMMGGEGLLKATQVAILGANYIAQRLEGHYPVLYTGRNGRVAHECIIDLRPLKASSGISEEDVAKRLMDFGFHAPTMSFPVAGTLMIEPTESESKVELDRFIDAMIEIRREIAQVESGELDAEDNPLKNAPHTLADIMDDEWTRGYSKRQGAYPGVVGEHAPNKYWPSVNRIDNVYGDRNLFCSCPSLENYE
;
A
#
# COMPACT_ATOMS: atom_id res chain seq x y z
N LYS A 1 6.60 27.95 -10.51
CA LYS A 1 6.18 26.93 -11.51
C LYS A 1 4.82 27.27 -12.11
N ALA A 2 3.76 27.43 -11.31
CA ALA A 2 2.45 27.87 -11.80
C ALA A 2 2.55 29.18 -12.61
N GLU A 3 3.13 30.23 -12.02
CA GLU A 3 3.39 31.51 -12.71
C GLU A 3 4.24 31.35 -13.98
N ALA A 4 5.31 30.53 -13.91
CA ALA A 4 6.22 30.31 -15.04
C ALA A 4 5.56 29.60 -16.23
N HIS A 5 4.42 28.94 -16.02
CA HIS A 5 3.69 28.21 -17.05
C HIS A 5 2.24 28.70 -17.20
N SER A 6 1.89 29.89 -16.67
CA SER A 6 0.50 30.38 -16.60
C SER A 6 -0.24 30.29 -17.93
N ASP A 7 0.42 30.66 -19.03
CA ASP A 7 -0.19 30.70 -20.37
C ASP A 7 -0.55 29.31 -20.91
N ASN A 8 0.06 28.25 -20.37
CA ASN A 8 -0.11 26.86 -20.80
C ASN A 8 -0.44 25.92 -19.63
N LEU A 9 -0.82 26.44 -18.47
CA LEU A 9 -1.08 25.66 -17.26
C LEU A 9 -2.45 24.98 -17.38
N ALA A 10 -2.46 23.68 -17.67
CA ALA A 10 -3.70 22.92 -17.73
C ALA A 10 -4.19 22.48 -16.35
N ALA A 11 -3.36 21.74 -15.61
CA ALA A 11 -3.76 21.17 -14.33
C ALA A 11 -2.59 20.91 -13.38
N LEU A 12 -2.95 20.78 -12.09
CA LEU A 12 -2.12 20.19 -11.04
C LEU A 12 -2.75 18.85 -10.63
N MET A 13 -1.93 17.80 -10.55
CA MET A 13 -2.32 16.52 -9.94
C MET A 13 -1.69 16.43 -8.54
N ILE A 14 -2.53 16.25 -7.52
CA ILE A 14 -2.09 16.02 -6.14
C ILE A 14 -2.68 14.73 -5.59
N THR A 15 -2.00 14.12 -4.63
CA THR A 15 -2.58 13.10 -3.75
C THR A 15 -2.70 13.71 -2.36
N TYR A 16 -3.84 13.57 -1.69
CA TYR A 16 -4.02 14.06 -0.34
C TYR A 16 -4.68 13.00 0.56
N PRO A 17 -4.16 12.71 1.77
CA PRO A 17 -2.77 12.96 2.17
C PRO A 17 -1.78 12.43 1.12
N SER A 18 -0.56 12.97 1.10
CA SER A 18 0.42 12.62 0.06
C SER A 18 0.78 11.13 0.11
N THR A 19 1.41 10.61 -0.96
CA THR A 19 1.91 9.23 -1.00
C THR A 19 2.99 8.95 0.06
N HIS A 20 3.47 9.98 0.77
CA HIS A 20 4.33 9.84 1.93
C HIS A 20 3.57 9.54 3.23
N GLY A 21 2.23 9.46 3.19
CA GLY A 21 1.39 9.24 4.36
C GLY A 21 1.28 10.46 5.27
N VAL A 22 1.41 11.68 4.76
CA VAL A 22 1.36 12.92 5.55
C VAL A 22 0.36 13.93 5.02
N TYR A 23 -0.21 14.75 5.92
CA TYR A 23 -1.09 15.86 5.57
C TYR A 23 -0.26 17.12 5.29
N GLU A 24 -0.21 17.53 4.02
CA GLU A 24 0.49 18.74 3.58
C GLU A 24 -0.23 20.03 4.05
N GLU A 25 0.41 20.84 4.88
CA GLU A 25 -0.21 22.06 5.45
C GLU A 25 -0.52 23.13 4.39
N GLY A 26 0.25 23.17 3.30
CA GLY A 26 0.12 24.14 2.21
C GLY A 26 -0.84 23.73 1.08
N VAL A 27 -1.55 22.61 1.17
CA VAL A 27 -2.31 22.04 0.04
C VAL A 27 -3.35 23.01 -0.53
N LYS A 28 -4.08 23.74 0.32
CA LYS A 28 -5.09 24.69 -0.13
C LYS A 28 -4.47 25.87 -0.88
N GLN A 29 -3.31 26.35 -0.40
CA GLN A 29 -2.57 27.43 -1.04
C GLN A 29 -2.03 26.98 -2.40
N ALA A 30 -1.58 25.72 -2.52
CA ALA A 30 -1.15 25.15 -3.79
C ALA A 30 -2.31 25.05 -4.79
N CYS A 31 -3.49 24.59 -4.36
CA CYS A 31 -4.69 24.58 -5.19
C CYS A 31 -5.07 26.00 -5.67
N GLN A 32 -5.10 26.96 -4.74
CA GLN A 32 -5.44 28.35 -5.06
C GLN A 32 -4.46 28.95 -6.07
N LEU A 33 -3.15 28.73 -5.90
CA LEU A 33 -2.14 29.23 -6.82
C LEU A 33 -2.34 28.69 -8.25
N VAL A 34 -2.79 27.45 -8.40
CA VAL A 34 -3.10 26.86 -9.71
C VAL A 34 -4.33 27.51 -10.33
N HIS A 35 -5.38 27.72 -9.53
CA HIS A 35 -6.60 28.41 -9.97
C HIS A 35 -6.33 29.85 -10.38
N ASP A 36 -5.51 30.58 -9.61
CA ASP A 36 -5.12 31.97 -9.90
C ASP A 36 -4.35 32.11 -11.21
N ASN A 37 -3.73 31.01 -11.67
CA ASN A 37 -3.00 30.94 -12.94
C ASN A 37 -3.77 30.17 -14.03
N GLY A 38 -5.10 30.02 -13.88
CA GLY A 38 -5.99 29.48 -14.91
C GLY A 38 -6.04 27.94 -15.03
N GLY A 39 -5.32 27.21 -14.19
CA GLY A 39 -5.31 25.75 -14.20
C GLY A 39 -6.48 25.12 -13.43
N GLN A 40 -6.65 23.80 -13.58
CA GLN A 40 -7.56 22.97 -12.78
C GLN A 40 -6.81 22.09 -11.77
N VAL A 41 -7.49 21.64 -10.72
CA VAL A 41 -6.90 20.74 -9.72
C VAL A 41 -7.55 19.36 -9.80
N TYR A 42 -6.75 18.37 -10.15
CA TYR A 42 -7.06 16.95 -10.03
C TYR A 42 -6.51 16.44 -8.70
N MET A 43 -7.36 15.79 -7.90
CA MET A 43 -6.94 15.07 -6.71
C MET A 43 -7.06 13.56 -6.93
N ASP A 44 -5.95 12.85 -6.76
CA ASP A 44 -5.94 11.42 -6.60
C ASP A 44 -6.60 11.06 -5.26
N GLY A 45 -7.73 10.35 -5.33
CA GLY A 45 -8.50 9.93 -4.17
C GLY A 45 -8.20 8.51 -3.69
N ALA A 46 -7.08 7.91 -4.09
CA ALA A 46 -6.66 6.59 -3.61
C ALA A 46 -6.40 6.55 -2.09
N ASN A 47 -6.18 7.71 -1.47
CA ASN A 47 -5.93 7.90 -0.04
C ASN A 47 -7.16 8.47 0.72
N LEU A 48 -8.36 8.32 0.16
CA LEU A 48 -9.60 8.81 0.78
C LEU A 48 -9.91 8.16 2.13
N ASN A 49 -9.34 6.99 2.45
CA ASN A 49 -9.57 6.36 3.75
C ASN A 49 -9.08 7.24 4.93
N ALA A 50 -8.16 8.17 4.66
CA ALA A 50 -7.70 9.20 5.59
C ALA A 50 -8.54 10.49 5.57
N GLN A 51 -9.68 10.53 4.87
CA GLN A 51 -10.47 11.75 4.69
C GLN A 51 -11.96 11.59 4.96
N VAL A 52 -12.55 10.41 4.72
CA VAL A 52 -14.01 10.24 4.81
C VAL A 52 -14.55 10.70 6.17
N GLY A 53 -15.53 11.60 6.16
CA GLY A 53 -16.10 12.20 7.38
C GLY A 53 -15.26 13.30 8.04
N VAL A 54 -14.00 13.51 7.62
CA VAL A 54 -13.06 14.48 8.21
C VAL A 54 -12.82 15.67 7.29
N ALA A 55 -12.55 15.42 6.02
CA ALA A 55 -12.24 16.44 5.02
C ALA A 55 -12.88 16.08 3.68
N LYS A 56 -13.17 17.09 2.85
CA LYS A 56 -13.74 16.90 1.52
C LYS A 56 -12.76 17.41 0.45
N PRO A 57 -12.46 16.62 -0.61
CA PRO A 57 -11.59 17.06 -1.70
C PRO A 57 -11.96 18.43 -2.28
N ALA A 58 -13.26 18.67 -2.48
CA ALA A 58 -13.76 19.93 -3.02
C ALA A 58 -13.50 21.15 -2.10
N GLU A 59 -13.48 20.95 -0.77
CA GLU A 59 -13.17 22.01 0.23
C GLU A 59 -11.65 22.24 0.40
N ILE A 60 -10.83 21.29 -0.07
CA ILE A 60 -9.37 21.42 -0.20
C ILE A 60 -9.00 22.23 -1.45
N GLY A 61 -9.82 22.14 -2.50
CA GLY A 61 -9.63 22.87 -3.75
C GLY A 61 -9.65 21.99 -5.00
N ALA A 62 -9.88 20.67 -4.87
CA ALA A 62 -10.00 19.80 -6.03
C ALA A 62 -11.23 20.14 -6.88
N ASP A 63 -11.06 20.16 -8.20
CA ASP A 63 -12.14 20.31 -9.17
C ASP A 63 -12.65 18.95 -9.65
N VAL A 64 -11.76 17.96 -9.69
CA VAL A 64 -12.07 16.56 -9.99
C VAL A 64 -11.25 15.64 -9.08
N SER A 65 -11.87 14.56 -8.62
CA SER A 65 -11.18 13.47 -7.92
C SER A 65 -11.73 12.14 -8.37
N HIS A 66 -10.84 11.20 -8.69
CA HIS A 66 -11.26 9.80 -8.76
C HIS A 66 -11.31 9.19 -7.35
N MET A 67 -11.98 8.06 -7.20
CA MET A 67 -12.05 7.29 -5.96
C MET A 67 -11.77 5.82 -6.23
N ASN A 68 -10.88 5.18 -5.49
CA ASN A 68 -10.71 3.73 -5.58
C ASN A 68 -11.75 3.03 -4.72
N LEU A 69 -12.87 2.60 -5.32
CA LEU A 69 -13.89 1.85 -4.59
C LEU A 69 -13.37 0.51 -4.05
N HIS A 70 -12.34 -0.04 -4.70
CA HIS A 70 -11.64 -1.27 -4.34
C HIS A 70 -10.53 -1.09 -3.30
N LYS A 71 -10.33 0.14 -2.82
CA LYS A 71 -9.54 0.44 -1.63
C LYS A 71 -10.48 0.92 -0.53
N THR A 72 -10.91 2.17 -0.60
CA THR A 72 -11.64 2.87 0.48
C THR A 72 -13.06 2.35 0.70
N PHE A 73 -13.70 1.77 -0.32
CA PHE A 73 -15.13 1.41 -0.27
C PHE A 73 -15.38 -0.09 -0.53
N CYS A 74 -14.45 -0.91 -0.06
CA CYS A 74 -14.61 -2.36 0.17
C CYS A 74 -14.86 -3.26 -1.05
N ILE A 75 -14.77 -2.79 -2.30
CA ILE A 75 -14.72 -3.74 -3.43
C ILE A 75 -13.47 -4.62 -3.23
N PRO A 76 -13.57 -5.97 -3.34
CA PRO A 76 -12.45 -6.85 -3.07
C PRO A 76 -11.34 -6.69 -4.10
N HIS A 77 -10.08 -6.76 -3.63
CA HIS A 77 -8.88 -6.60 -4.47
C HIS A 77 -8.70 -7.70 -5.53
N GLY A 78 -9.23 -8.91 -5.28
CA GLY A 78 -9.31 -10.01 -6.26
C GLY A 78 -7.98 -10.50 -6.88
N GLY A 79 -6.84 -10.25 -6.21
CA GLY A 79 -5.52 -10.61 -6.73
C GLY A 79 -5.01 -9.71 -7.85
N GLY A 80 -5.57 -8.50 -8.01
CA GLY A 80 -5.19 -7.54 -9.06
C GLY A 80 -6.36 -6.94 -9.84
N GLY A 81 -7.59 -7.11 -9.34
CA GLY A 81 -8.83 -6.66 -9.98
C GLY A 81 -10.00 -7.57 -9.62
N PRO A 82 -11.26 -7.10 -9.70
CA PRO A 82 -11.68 -5.88 -10.39
C PRO A 82 -11.61 -4.61 -9.54
N GLY A 83 -11.66 -3.45 -10.19
CA GLY A 83 -11.77 -2.15 -9.54
C GLY A 83 -12.83 -1.27 -10.19
N MET A 84 -13.32 -0.29 -9.44
CA MET A 84 -14.10 0.83 -9.95
C MET A 84 -13.46 2.16 -9.52
N GLY A 85 -13.35 3.09 -10.47
CA GLY A 85 -12.74 4.40 -10.31
C GLY A 85 -13.68 5.55 -10.69
N PRO A 86 -14.84 5.72 -10.03
CA PRO A 86 -15.73 6.83 -10.31
C PRO A 86 -15.03 8.17 -10.05
N ILE A 87 -15.41 9.19 -10.82
CA ILE A 87 -14.93 10.56 -10.62
C ILE A 87 -16.04 11.43 -10.02
N GLY A 88 -15.71 12.18 -8.97
CA GLY A 88 -16.49 13.32 -8.52
C GLY A 88 -15.94 14.57 -9.19
N VAL A 89 -16.81 15.40 -9.77
CA VAL A 89 -16.44 16.66 -10.45
C VAL A 89 -17.26 17.83 -9.92
N LYS A 90 -16.66 19.03 -9.91
CA LYS A 90 -17.42 20.28 -9.73
C LYS A 90 -18.33 20.55 -10.92
N ALA A 91 -19.36 21.35 -10.70
CA ALA A 91 -20.43 21.59 -11.67
C ALA A 91 -19.94 22.08 -13.04
N HIS A 92 -18.89 22.91 -13.09
CA HIS A 92 -18.35 23.44 -14.35
C HIS A 92 -17.68 22.36 -15.23
N LEU A 93 -17.26 21.24 -14.64
CA LEU A 93 -16.69 20.11 -15.39
C LEU A 93 -17.75 19.07 -15.79
N ALA A 94 -18.96 19.11 -15.23
CA ALA A 94 -19.99 18.09 -15.47
C ALA A 94 -20.37 17.92 -16.96
N PRO A 95 -20.49 18.98 -17.79
CA PRO A 95 -20.74 18.82 -19.23
C PRO A 95 -19.59 18.13 -19.99
N HIS A 96 -18.39 18.09 -19.43
CA HIS A 96 -17.16 17.65 -20.10
C HIS A 96 -16.72 16.22 -19.73
N VAL A 97 -17.39 15.55 -18.79
CA VAL A 97 -17.06 14.16 -18.46
C VAL A 97 -17.51 13.20 -19.56
N SER A 98 -17.07 11.95 -19.50
CA SER A 98 -17.43 10.94 -20.51
C SER A 98 -18.94 10.72 -20.61
N ASN A 99 -19.41 10.50 -21.84
CA ASN A 99 -20.73 9.95 -22.11
C ASN A 99 -20.53 8.54 -22.68
N HIS A 100 -21.53 7.98 -23.39
CA HIS A 100 -21.41 6.67 -24.00
C HIS A 100 -22.01 6.66 -25.41
N SER A 101 -21.50 5.77 -26.28
CA SER A 101 -21.93 5.68 -27.67
C SER A 101 -23.35 5.11 -27.83
N LEU A 102 -23.67 4.07 -27.05
CA LEU A 102 -24.97 3.39 -27.07
C LEU A 102 -26.02 3.95 -26.09
N ILE A 103 -25.73 3.98 -24.78
CA ILE A 103 -26.65 4.47 -23.74
C ILE A 103 -26.24 5.88 -23.33
N LYS A 104 -26.96 6.90 -23.83
CA LYS A 104 -26.64 8.30 -23.51
C LYS A 104 -26.95 8.61 -22.04
N LEU A 105 -25.96 9.16 -21.33
CA LEU A 105 -26.06 9.61 -19.95
C LEU A 105 -26.54 11.06 -19.89
N SER A 106 -27.34 11.38 -18.86
CA SER A 106 -27.75 12.75 -18.55
C SER A 106 -26.68 13.49 -17.75
N GLY A 107 -26.46 14.78 -18.05
CA GLY A 107 -25.45 15.62 -17.41
C GLY A 107 -24.28 15.96 -18.34
N PRO A 108 -23.48 14.97 -18.79
CA PRO A 108 -22.42 15.19 -19.77
C PRO A 108 -22.99 15.53 -21.15
N ASP A 109 -22.23 16.24 -21.98
CA ASP A 109 -22.58 16.47 -23.38
C ASP A 109 -22.78 15.12 -24.10
N ALA A 110 -23.85 15.00 -24.88
CA ALA A 110 -24.20 13.78 -25.61
C ALA A 110 -23.18 13.41 -26.71
N SER A 111 -22.38 14.40 -27.15
CA SER A 111 -21.29 14.23 -28.12
C SER A 111 -19.99 13.71 -27.51
N ASN A 112 -19.85 13.72 -26.17
CA ASN A 112 -18.67 13.19 -25.50
C ASN A 112 -18.51 11.68 -25.73
N GLY A 113 -17.25 11.24 -25.80
CA GLY A 113 -16.88 9.84 -26.03
C GLY A 113 -17.02 8.95 -24.78
N ALA A 114 -16.89 7.64 -25.01
CA ALA A 114 -16.85 6.62 -23.97
C ALA A 114 -15.41 6.32 -23.55
N VAL A 115 -15.18 6.19 -22.24
CA VAL A 115 -13.89 5.72 -21.67
C VAL A 115 -13.92 4.25 -21.26
N SER A 116 -15.13 3.66 -21.22
CA SER A 116 -15.39 2.27 -20.85
C SER A 116 -16.39 1.66 -21.85
N ALA A 117 -16.29 0.36 -22.09
CA ALA A 117 -17.17 -0.36 -23.04
C ALA A 117 -18.64 -0.43 -22.59
N ALA A 118 -18.89 -0.32 -21.28
CA ALA A 118 -20.22 -0.22 -20.71
C ALA A 118 -20.39 1.15 -20.02
N PRO A 119 -21.60 1.76 -20.06
CA PRO A 119 -21.84 3.13 -19.60
C PRO A 119 -21.53 3.37 -18.11
N TRP A 120 -21.59 2.33 -17.28
CA TRP A 120 -21.25 2.39 -15.85
C TRP A 120 -20.12 1.41 -15.49
N GLY A 121 -19.33 0.96 -16.46
CA GLY A 121 -18.27 -0.02 -16.25
C GLY A 121 -18.79 -1.33 -15.64
N SER A 122 -18.10 -1.81 -14.61
CA SER A 122 -18.46 -3.02 -13.86
C SER A 122 -19.61 -2.75 -12.88
N ALA A 123 -20.81 -2.50 -13.40
CA ALA A 123 -21.95 -2.07 -12.58
C ALA A 123 -22.36 -3.09 -11.49
N SER A 124 -22.13 -4.39 -11.71
CA SER A 124 -22.52 -5.46 -10.78
C SER A 124 -21.79 -5.43 -9.43
N ILE A 125 -20.63 -4.76 -9.34
CA ILE A 125 -19.84 -4.67 -8.10
C ILE A 125 -20.08 -3.35 -7.33
N LEU A 126 -20.77 -2.37 -7.93
CA LEU A 126 -21.15 -1.13 -7.25
C LEU A 126 -22.01 -1.33 -5.98
N PRO A 127 -22.90 -2.34 -5.88
CA PRO A 127 -23.63 -2.61 -4.65
C PRO A 127 -22.75 -2.86 -3.42
N ILE A 128 -21.50 -3.31 -3.58
CA ILE A 128 -20.58 -3.54 -2.46
C ILE A 128 -20.30 -2.22 -1.74
N SER A 129 -19.85 -1.20 -2.47
CA SER A 129 -19.58 0.13 -1.91
C SER A 129 -20.86 0.81 -1.42
N TRP A 130 -21.98 0.63 -2.13
CA TRP A 130 -23.26 1.14 -1.67
C TRP A 130 -23.65 0.54 -0.31
N MET A 131 -23.53 -0.79 -0.15
CA MET A 131 -23.82 -1.48 1.11
C MET A 131 -22.92 -1.02 2.24
N TYR A 132 -21.61 -0.88 1.98
CA TYR A 132 -20.67 -0.35 2.98
C TYR A 132 -21.09 1.03 3.48
N ILE A 133 -21.36 1.97 2.56
CA ILE A 133 -21.80 3.33 2.91
C ILE A 133 -23.14 3.30 3.67
N ALA A 134 -24.10 2.51 3.20
CA ALA A 134 -25.43 2.43 3.80
C ALA A 134 -25.42 1.83 5.21
N MET A 135 -24.59 0.80 5.46
CA MET A 135 -24.49 0.14 6.76
C MET A 135 -23.66 0.95 7.76
N MET A 136 -22.57 1.58 7.31
CA MET A 136 -21.70 2.37 8.17
C MET A 136 -22.37 3.69 8.59
N GLY A 137 -23.11 4.32 7.68
CA GLY A 137 -23.65 5.66 7.89
C GLY A 137 -22.55 6.71 8.13
N GLY A 138 -22.94 7.95 8.41
CA GLY A 138 -21.97 9.05 8.60
C GLY A 138 -21.04 8.82 9.79
N GLU A 139 -21.58 8.34 10.93
CA GLU A 139 -20.81 8.10 12.14
C GLU A 139 -19.82 6.94 11.99
N GLY A 140 -20.25 5.83 11.38
CA GLY A 140 -19.37 4.68 11.12
C GLY A 140 -18.26 5.02 10.15
N LEU A 141 -18.57 5.75 9.07
CA LEU A 141 -17.57 6.19 8.09
C LEU A 141 -16.52 7.13 8.71
N LEU A 142 -16.93 8.10 9.53
CA LEU A 142 -16.00 8.94 10.29
C LEU A 142 -15.14 8.09 11.23
N LYS A 143 -15.77 7.14 11.93
CA LYS A 143 -15.05 6.27 12.87
C LYS A 143 -14.01 5.40 12.17
N ALA A 144 -14.33 4.86 10.99
CA ALA A 144 -13.41 4.10 10.16
C ALA A 144 -12.13 4.91 9.87
N THR A 145 -12.28 6.11 9.32
CA THR A 145 -11.15 7.01 9.05
C THR A 145 -10.33 7.32 10.31
N GLN A 146 -10.97 7.59 11.45
CA GLN A 146 -10.26 7.83 12.71
C GLN A 146 -9.44 6.61 13.18
N VAL A 147 -9.99 5.40 13.03
CA VAL A 147 -9.30 4.17 13.44
C VAL A 147 -8.18 3.81 12.47
N ALA A 148 -8.34 4.03 11.16
CA ALA A 148 -7.27 3.86 10.18
C ALA A 148 -6.05 4.76 10.51
N ILE A 149 -6.28 6.04 10.79
CA ILE A 149 -5.23 6.98 11.20
C ILE A 149 -4.61 6.56 12.55
N LEU A 150 -5.43 6.14 13.51
CA LEU A 150 -4.95 5.65 14.81
C LEU A 150 -4.05 4.43 14.66
N GLY A 151 -4.45 3.44 13.85
CA GLY A 151 -3.69 2.20 13.62
C GLY A 151 -2.32 2.49 13.02
N ALA A 152 -2.24 3.35 12.01
CA ALA A 152 -0.97 3.73 11.39
C ALA A 152 -0.04 4.47 12.35
N ASN A 153 -0.57 5.42 13.13
CA ASN A 153 0.21 6.12 14.15
C ASN A 153 0.62 5.19 15.31
N TYR A 154 -0.19 4.20 15.65
CA TYR A 154 0.14 3.19 16.66
C TYR A 154 1.34 2.33 16.21
N ILE A 155 1.33 1.84 14.97
CA ILE A 155 2.46 1.12 14.39
C ILE A 155 3.71 2.00 14.35
N ALA A 156 3.61 3.20 13.79
CA ALA A 156 4.74 4.12 13.68
C ALA A 156 5.38 4.42 15.05
N GLN A 157 4.55 4.66 16.06
CA GLN A 157 4.99 4.92 17.44
C GLN A 157 5.65 3.69 18.09
N ARG A 158 5.14 2.48 17.84
CA ARG A 158 5.67 1.24 18.43
C ARG A 158 6.95 0.75 17.76
N LEU A 159 7.17 1.13 16.50
CA LEU A 159 8.41 0.87 15.76
C LEU A 159 9.47 1.95 15.96
N GLU A 160 9.14 3.05 16.65
CA GLU A 160 10.10 4.09 17.02
C GLU A 160 11.29 3.50 17.79
N GLY A 161 12.50 3.92 17.45
CA GLY A 161 13.75 3.39 18.01
C GLY A 161 14.23 2.07 17.38
N HIS A 162 13.35 1.32 16.71
CA HIS A 162 13.73 0.15 15.91
C HIS A 162 14.00 0.53 14.45
N TYR A 163 13.12 1.36 13.89
CA TYR A 163 13.22 1.84 12.53
C TYR A 163 12.87 3.34 12.44
N PRO A 164 13.58 4.13 11.61
CA PRO A 164 13.20 5.51 11.36
C PRO A 164 11.89 5.59 10.57
N VAL A 165 10.95 6.42 11.03
CA VAL A 165 9.79 6.84 10.23
C VAL A 165 10.24 7.97 9.32
N LEU A 166 10.19 7.75 8.00
CA LEU A 166 10.83 8.63 7.02
C LEU A 166 10.18 10.02 6.91
N TYR A 167 8.85 10.07 6.96
CA TYR A 167 8.08 11.30 6.87
C TYR A 167 7.05 11.37 7.98
N THR A 168 6.93 12.55 8.59
CA THR A 168 5.87 12.87 9.54
C THR A 168 5.32 14.27 9.26
N GLY A 169 4.03 14.45 9.49
CA GLY A 169 3.40 15.75 9.43
C GLY A 169 3.49 16.48 10.77
N ARG A 170 2.63 17.49 10.94
CA ARG A 170 2.52 18.27 12.16
C ARG A 170 2.37 17.38 13.41
N ASN A 171 3.10 17.74 14.47
CA ASN A 171 3.16 17.00 15.75
C ASN A 171 3.74 15.59 15.64
N GLY A 172 4.54 15.29 14.61
CA GLY A 172 5.18 13.98 14.44
C GLY A 172 4.18 12.86 14.11
N ARG A 173 3.05 13.20 13.48
CA ARG A 173 1.98 12.25 13.16
C ARG A 173 1.93 11.93 11.67
N VAL A 174 1.51 10.71 11.37
CA VAL A 174 1.21 10.25 10.02
C VAL A 174 -0.31 10.26 9.78
N ALA A 175 -0.74 10.05 8.55
CA ALA A 175 -2.15 9.85 8.18
C ALA A 175 -2.55 8.38 8.38
N HIS A 176 -3.15 7.73 7.37
CA HIS A 176 -3.52 6.30 7.40
C HIS A 176 -2.38 5.31 7.09
N GLU A 177 -1.19 5.81 6.75
CA GLU A 177 -0.05 4.98 6.38
C GLU A 177 1.26 5.64 6.84
N CYS A 178 2.32 4.86 7.01
CA CYS A 178 3.65 5.37 7.36
C CYS A 178 4.74 4.70 6.52
N ILE A 179 5.86 5.39 6.31
CA ILE A 179 7.03 4.85 5.61
C ILE A 179 8.15 4.61 6.60
N ILE A 180 8.66 3.38 6.59
CA ILE A 180 9.78 2.93 7.42
C ILE A 180 11.04 2.89 6.56
N ASP A 181 12.08 3.60 6.99
CA ASP A 181 13.34 3.72 6.24
C ASP A 181 14.32 2.59 6.57
N LEU A 182 14.51 1.68 5.61
CA LEU A 182 15.47 0.57 5.74
C LEU A 182 16.83 0.88 5.12
N ARG A 183 16.99 2.02 4.43
CA ARG A 183 18.25 2.36 3.72
C ARG A 183 19.45 2.46 4.67
N PRO A 184 19.33 3.06 5.89
CA PRO A 184 20.44 3.05 6.84
C PRO A 184 20.83 1.64 7.28
N LEU A 185 19.84 0.76 7.49
CA LEU A 185 20.08 -0.64 7.87
C LEU A 185 20.74 -1.42 6.75
N LYS A 186 20.33 -1.19 5.50
CA LYS A 186 20.98 -1.77 4.32
C LYS A 186 22.43 -1.34 4.20
N ALA A 187 22.73 -0.06 4.47
CA ALA A 187 24.09 0.45 4.44
C ALA A 187 24.99 -0.14 5.55
N SER A 188 24.44 -0.41 6.74
CA SER A 188 25.20 -0.96 7.87
C SER A 188 25.32 -2.48 7.87
N SER A 189 24.33 -3.20 7.37
CA SER A 189 24.22 -4.67 7.50
C SER A 189 24.20 -5.43 6.17
N GLY A 190 24.01 -4.75 5.04
CA GLY A 190 23.74 -5.40 3.74
C GLY A 190 22.32 -6.00 3.60
N ILE A 191 21.47 -5.91 4.63
CA ILE A 191 20.08 -6.39 4.61
C ILE A 191 19.19 -5.37 3.91
N SER A 192 18.54 -5.80 2.84
CA SER A 192 17.66 -4.98 2.02
C SER A 192 16.20 -5.00 2.48
N GLU A 193 15.42 -4.08 1.92
CA GLU A 193 13.96 -4.08 2.03
C GLU A 193 13.30 -5.35 1.48
N GLU A 194 13.91 -5.97 0.46
CA GLU A 194 13.45 -7.25 -0.08
C GLU A 194 13.70 -8.39 0.91
N ASP A 195 14.85 -8.39 1.59
CA ASP A 195 15.16 -9.38 2.62
C ASP A 195 14.13 -9.32 3.76
N VAL A 196 13.80 -8.12 4.24
CA VAL A 196 12.75 -7.91 5.24
C VAL A 196 11.37 -8.36 4.71
N ALA A 197 11.04 -8.03 3.47
CA ALA A 197 9.78 -8.41 2.84
C ALA A 197 9.62 -9.94 2.73
N LYS A 198 10.68 -10.66 2.34
CA LYS A 198 10.66 -12.13 2.30
C LYS A 198 10.61 -12.72 3.71
N ARG A 199 11.36 -12.14 4.65
CA ARG A 199 11.40 -12.62 6.04
C ARG A 199 10.04 -12.52 6.73
N LEU A 200 9.27 -11.47 6.46
CA LEU A 200 7.89 -11.34 6.98
C LEU A 200 6.98 -12.53 6.62
N MET A 201 7.23 -13.21 5.49
CA MET A 201 6.47 -14.41 5.12
C MET A 201 6.66 -15.54 6.15
N ASP A 202 7.84 -15.66 6.73
CA ASP A 202 8.12 -16.66 7.77
C ASP A 202 7.36 -16.38 9.07
N PHE A 203 7.08 -15.11 9.34
CA PHE A 203 6.22 -14.63 10.43
C PHE A 203 4.71 -14.69 10.09
N GLY A 204 4.36 -15.12 8.87
CA GLY A 204 2.98 -15.26 8.42
C GLY A 204 2.35 -13.97 7.89
N PHE A 205 3.16 -12.99 7.46
CA PHE A 205 2.68 -11.73 6.88
C PHE A 205 3.01 -11.61 5.40
N HIS A 206 2.06 -11.07 4.64
CA HIS A 206 2.39 -10.46 3.36
C HIS A 206 3.18 -9.17 3.62
N ALA A 207 4.20 -8.90 2.81
CA ALA A 207 4.98 -7.68 2.94
C ALA A 207 4.13 -6.41 2.68
N PRO A 208 4.41 -5.29 3.38
CA PRO A 208 3.88 -3.99 3.02
C PRO A 208 4.32 -3.55 1.61
N THR A 209 3.81 -2.41 1.14
CA THR A 209 4.26 -1.84 -0.15
C THR A 209 5.76 -1.58 -0.10
N MET A 210 6.49 -2.13 -1.07
CA MET A 210 7.95 -2.13 -1.09
C MET A 210 8.50 -1.14 -2.12
N SER A 211 9.49 -0.35 -1.72
CA SER A 211 10.28 0.54 -2.60
C SER A 211 9.48 1.59 -3.38
N PHE A 212 8.27 1.93 -2.91
CA PHE A 212 7.46 3.02 -3.42
C PHE A 212 6.74 3.72 -2.25
N PRO A 213 6.66 5.07 -2.23
CA PRO A 213 7.20 6.02 -3.22
C PRO A 213 8.72 6.23 -3.15
N VAL A 214 9.39 5.68 -2.13
CA VAL A 214 10.84 5.82 -1.94
C VAL A 214 11.50 4.45 -2.05
N ALA A 215 12.44 4.30 -2.98
CA ALA A 215 13.24 3.08 -3.13
C ALA A 215 14.01 2.75 -1.83
N GLY A 216 14.04 1.47 -1.45
CA GLY A 216 14.71 1.02 -0.23
C GLY A 216 13.88 1.16 1.06
N THR A 217 12.57 1.35 0.95
CA THR A 217 11.66 1.56 2.10
C THR A 217 10.46 0.62 2.07
N LEU A 218 9.75 0.52 3.20
CA LEU A 218 8.45 -0.15 3.29
C LEU A 218 7.38 0.84 3.71
N MET A 219 6.25 0.86 3.01
CA MET A 219 5.08 1.68 3.32
C MET A 219 3.95 0.81 3.87
N ILE A 220 3.49 1.14 5.09
CA ILE A 220 2.60 0.32 5.91
C ILE A 220 1.27 1.04 6.11
N GLU A 221 0.18 0.42 5.65
CA GLU A 221 -1.21 0.85 5.82
C GLU A 221 -2.00 -0.29 6.50
N PRO A 222 -2.34 -0.18 7.81
CA PRO A 222 -3.04 -1.27 8.52
C PRO A 222 -4.55 -1.29 8.29
N THR A 223 -5.13 -0.18 7.81
CA THR A 223 -6.58 0.07 7.75
C THR A 223 -7.26 0.05 9.12
N GLU A 224 -8.56 0.34 9.15
CA GLU A 224 -9.40 0.30 10.34
C GLU A 224 -9.93 -1.10 10.70
N SER A 225 -9.79 -2.06 9.79
CA SER A 225 -10.41 -3.39 9.92
C SER A 225 -9.56 -4.35 10.74
N GLU A 226 -8.27 -4.06 10.90
CA GLU A 226 -7.36 -4.93 11.63
C GLU A 226 -7.44 -4.71 13.14
N SER A 227 -7.50 -5.83 13.87
CA SER A 227 -7.55 -5.79 15.33
C SER A 227 -6.21 -5.35 15.92
N LYS A 228 -6.23 -4.75 17.12
CA LYS A 228 -4.98 -4.40 17.84
C LYS A 228 -4.05 -5.61 18.00
N VAL A 229 -4.59 -6.81 18.20
CA VAL A 229 -3.80 -8.04 18.33
C VAL A 229 -3.03 -8.32 17.03
N GLU A 230 -3.63 -8.08 15.87
CA GLU A 230 -2.96 -8.24 14.58
C GLU A 230 -1.88 -7.17 14.37
N LEU A 231 -2.17 -5.92 14.73
CA LEU A 231 -1.17 -4.85 14.68
C LEU A 231 0.03 -5.16 15.57
N ASP A 232 -0.20 -5.67 16.78
CA ASP A 232 0.87 -6.07 17.71
C ASP A 232 1.67 -7.24 17.15
N ARG A 233 1.04 -8.26 16.53
CA ARG A 233 1.75 -9.37 15.87
C ARG A 233 2.68 -8.87 14.77
N PHE A 234 2.22 -7.92 13.94
CA PHE A 234 3.04 -7.33 12.89
C PHE A 234 4.19 -6.50 13.46
N ILE A 235 3.94 -5.69 14.50
CA ILE A 235 4.95 -4.90 15.20
C ILE A 235 6.02 -5.83 15.80
N ASP A 236 5.61 -6.90 16.49
CA ASP A 236 6.53 -7.84 17.13
C ASP A 236 7.38 -8.58 16.09
N ALA A 237 6.79 -8.94 14.94
CA ALA A 237 7.54 -9.51 13.81
C ALA A 237 8.60 -8.52 13.28
N MET A 238 8.24 -7.26 13.07
CA MET A 238 9.17 -6.22 12.64
C MET A 238 10.28 -5.97 13.68
N ILE A 239 9.97 -5.97 14.97
CA ILE A 239 10.96 -5.82 16.04
C ILE A 239 11.92 -7.02 16.09
N GLU A 240 11.41 -8.24 15.91
CA GLU A 240 12.25 -9.44 15.86
C GLU A 240 13.16 -9.42 14.63
N ILE A 241 12.64 -9.02 13.46
CA ILE A 241 13.46 -8.79 12.27
C ILE A 241 14.55 -7.74 12.54
N ARG A 242 14.26 -6.68 13.29
CA ARG A 242 15.27 -5.67 13.66
C ARG A 242 16.39 -6.29 14.50
N ARG A 243 16.07 -7.24 15.38
CA ARG A 243 17.06 -7.98 16.18
C ARG A 243 17.91 -8.89 15.30
N GLU A 244 17.31 -9.62 14.37
CA GLU A 244 18.05 -10.43 13.39
C GLU A 244 19.02 -9.56 12.57
N ILE A 245 18.59 -8.36 12.14
CA ILE A 245 19.47 -7.39 11.49
C ILE A 245 20.62 -6.97 12.42
N ALA A 246 20.35 -6.71 13.70
CA ALA A 246 21.38 -6.34 14.68
C ALA A 246 22.42 -7.46 14.88
N GLN A 247 21.99 -8.73 14.82
CA GLN A 247 22.89 -9.89 14.90
C GLN A 247 23.79 -10.00 13.67
N VAL A 248 23.30 -9.61 12.48
CA VAL A 248 24.15 -9.46 11.29
C VAL A 248 25.11 -8.28 11.45
N GLU A 249 24.65 -7.13 11.95
CA GLU A 249 25.50 -5.94 12.21
C GLU A 249 26.63 -6.23 13.20
N SER A 250 26.39 -7.09 14.20
CA SER A 250 27.37 -7.45 15.23
C SER A 250 28.31 -8.60 14.82
N GLY A 251 28.00 -9.31 13.74
CA GLY A 251 28.69 -10.53 13.33
C GLY A 251 28.32 -11.78 14.13
N GLU A 252 27.23 -11.75 14.89
CA GLU A 252 26.66 -12.93 15.55
C GLU A 252 26.05 -13.91 14.54
N LEU A 253 25.41 -13.38 13.49
CA LEU A 253 24.97 -14.14 12.32
C LEU A 253 25.88 -13.83 11.12
N ASP A 254 26.12 -14.82 10.28
CA ASP A 254 26.85 -14.64 9.03
C ASP A 254 26.12 -13.64 8.11
N ALA A 255 26.86 -12.85 7.35
CA ALA A 255 26.28 -11.79 6.51
C ALA A 255 25.47 -12.33 5.32
N GLU A 256 25.82 -13.51 4.82
CA GLU A 256 25.21 -14.13 3.64
C GLU A 256 24.39 -15.38 3.99
N ASP A 257 24.73 -16.12 5.05
CA ASP A 257 23.96 -17.28 5.54
C ASP A 257 23.22 -16.96 6.86
N ASN A 258 22.08 -16.30 6.73
CA ASN A 258 21.22 -15.94 7.86
C ASN A 258 19.73 -16.04 7.48
N PRO A 259 18.80 -15.99 8.47
CA PRO A 259 17.38 -16.12 8.19
C PRO A 259 16.82 -15.06 7.23
N LEU A 260 17.39 -13.85 7.19
CA LEU A 260 16.93 -12.75 6.32
C LEU A 260 17.29 -12.99 4.85
N LYS A 261 18.53 -13.41 4.58
CA LYS A 261 19.02 -13.71 3.22
C LYS A 261 18.39 -14.95 2.62
N ASN A 262 18.18 -15.97 3.45
CA ASN A 262 17.64 -17.25 3.02
C ASN A 262 16.10 -17.32 3.05
N ALA A 263 15.42 -16.26 3.52
CA ALA A 263 13.97 -16.17 3.46
C ALA A 263 13.46 -16.05 2.01
N PRO A 264 12.27 -16.59 1.72
CA PRO A 264 11.36 -17.30 2.63
C PRO A 264 11.71 -18.78 2.79
N HIS A 265 11.31 -19.39 3.92
CA HIS A 265 11.56 -20.80 4.22
C HIS A 265 10.35 -21.67 3.87
N THR A 266 10.52 -22.60 2.92
CA THR A 266 9.47 -23.51 2.47
C THR A 266 9.34 -24.74 3.36
N LEU A 267 8.23 -25.49 3.21
CA LEU A 267 8.10 -26.79 3.86
C LEU A 267 9.22 -27.75 3.44
N ALA A 268 9.68 -27.68 2.18
CA ALA A 268 10.78 -28.51 1.68
C ALA A 268 12.10 -28.22 2.42
N ASP A 269 12.45 -26.95 2.63
CA ASP A 269 13.65 -26.58 3.40
C ASP A 269 13.64 -27.20 4.82
N ILE A 270 12.47 -27.21 5.46
CA ILE A 270 12.36 -27.67 6.86
C ILE A 270 12.34 -29.20 6.96
N MET A 271 11.92 -29.89 5.90
CA MET A 271 11.95 -31.34 5.81
C MET A 271 13.33 -31.90 5.40
N ASP A 272 14.27 -31.04 4.99
CA ASP A 272 15.63 -31.45 4.64
C ASP A 272 16.39 -32.01 5.85
N ASP A 273 16.83 -33.27 5.80
CA ASP A 273 17.58 -33.91 6.87
C ASP A 273 18.97 -33.27 7.08
N GLU A 274 19.55 -32.66 6.04
CA GLU A 274 20.90 -32.07 6.04
C GLU A 274 20.86 -30.54 6.22
N TRP A 275 20.39 -30.09 7.39
CA TRP A 275 20.34 -28.66 7.69
C TRP A 275 21.73 -28.06 7.98
N THR A 276 22.31 -27.41 6.98
CA THR A 276 23.69 -26.87 7.00
C THR A 276 23.77 -25.36 7.25
N ARG A 277 22.65 -24.69 7.56
CA ARG A 277 22.59 -23.23 7.75
C ARG A 277 23.02 -22.82 9.16
N GLY A 278 23.59 -21.62 9.30
CA GLY A 278 24.11 -21.05 10.56
C GLY A 278 23.07 -20.74 11.67
N TYR A 279 21.81 -21.11 11.48
CA TYR A 279 20.70 -20.87 12.39
C TYR A 279 19.77 -22.09 12.43
N SER A 280 18.86 -22.20 13.40
CA SER A 280 18.00 -23.38 13.51
C SER A 280 16.81 -23.38 12.53
N LYS A 281 16.32 -24.56 12.14
CA LYS A 281 15.03 -24.72 11.43
C LYS A 281 13.88 -23.97 12.10
N ARG A 282 13.86 -23.97 13.44
CA ARG A 282 12.85 -23.27 14.24
C ARG A 282 12.95 -21.76 14.05
N GLN A 283 14.16 -21.20 14.08
CA GLN A 283 14.36 -19.78 13.79
C GLN A 283 13.94 -19.44 12.35
N GLY A 284 14.22 -20.32 11.39
CA GLY A 284 13.74 -20.17 10.01
C GLY A 284 12.22 -20.14 9.90
N ALA A 285 11.53 -21.17 10.38
CA ALA A 285 10.10 -21.39 10.09
C ALA A 285 9.12 -20.92 11.17
N TYR A 286 9.55 -20.78 12.42
CA TYR A 286 8.71 -20.39 13.56
C TYR A 286 9.40 -19.28 14.38
N PRO A 287 9.78 -18.15 13.76
CA PRO A 287 10.49 -17.08 14.46
C PRO A 287 9.61 -16.46 15.57
N GLY A 288 10.23 -16.03 16.66
CA GLY A 288 9.54 -15.39 17.79
C GLY A 288 8.63 -16.30 18.64
N VAL A 289 8.38 -17.56 18.26
CA VAL A 289 7.54 -18.49 19.03
C VAL A 289 8.37 -19.22 20.08
N VAL A 290 8.07 -18.99 21.36
CA VAL A 290 8.66 -19.70 22.52
C VAL A 290 7.59 -20.60 23.17
N GLY A 291 7.55 -21.89 22.81
CA GLY A 291 6.67 -22.89 23.46
C GLY A 291 5.95 -23.83 22.47
N GLU A 292 4.97 -24.60 22.96
CA GLU A 292 4.22 -25.64 22.22
C GLU A 292 3.04 -25.10 21.37
N HIS A 293 2.90 -23.78 21.23
CA HIS A 293 1.77 -23.19 20.52
C HIS A 293 2.24 -22.37 19.32
N ALA A 294 2.23 -22.99 18.14
CA ALA A 294 2.35 -22.33 16.86
C ALA A 294 0.98 -22.39 16.15
N PRO A 295 0.05 -21.46 16.41
CA PRO A 295 -1.23 -21.50 15.70
C PRO A 295 -1.03 -21.04 14.24
N ASN A 296 -1.55 -21.84 13.30
CA ASN A 296 -1.77 -21.54 11.88
C ASN A 296 -0.54 -21.10 11.05
N LYS A 297 0.47 -21.98 10.91
CA LYS A 297 1.58 -21.75 9.97
C LYS A 297 1.08 -21.72 8.53
N TYR A 298 1.31 -20.58 7.85
CA TYR A 298 1.22 -20.47 6.40
C TYR A 298 2.60 -20.73 5.80
N TRP A 299 2.69 -21.68 4.87
CA TRP A 299 3.96 -22.04 4.23
C TRP A 299 4.14 -21.28 2.92
N PRO A 300 5.26 -20.57 2.74
CA PRO A 300 5.75 -20.20 1.42
C PRO A 300 5.83 -21.47 0.55
N SER A 301 5.28 -21.41 -0.66
CA SER A 301 5.23 -22.56 -1.57
C SER A 301 6.53 -22.75 -2.36
N VAL A 302 7.32 -21.70 -2.49
CA VAL A 302 8.62 -21.68 -3.18
C VAL A 302 9.61 -20.80 -2.43
N ASN A 303 10.90 -21.04 -2.64
CA ASN A 303 11.97 -20.19 -2.13
C ASN A 303 11.97 -18.83 -2.86
N ARG A 304 12.96 -17.99 -2.56
CA ARG A 304 13.10 -16.65 -3.15
C ARG A 304 13.15 -16.74 -4.68
N ILE A 305 12.29 -15.95 -5.32
CA ILE A 305 12.17 -15.87 -6.79
C ILE A 305 13.41 -15.17 -7.37
N ASP A 306 13.96 -15.73 -8.45
CA ASP A 306 14.97 -15.06 -9.27
C ASP A 306 14.29 -14.18 -10.33
N ASN A 307 14.16 -12.89 -10.01
CA ASN A 307 13.50 -11.92 -10.89
C ASN A 307 14.29 -11.72 -12.21
N VAL A 308 15.62 -11.70 -12.14
CA VAL A 308 16.48 -11.41 -13.31
C VAL A 308 16.47 -12.57 -14.30
N TYR A 309 16.44 -13.80 -13.81
CA TYR A 309 16.34 -14.98 -14.67
C TYR A 309 15.04 -14.98 -15.48
N GLY A 310 13.89 -14.68 -14.85
CA GLY A 310 12.59 -14.66 -15.51
C GLY A 310 12.53 -13.67 -16.68
N ASP A 311 13.04 -12.46 -16.48
CA ASP A 311 13.08 -11.42 -17.53
C ASP A 311 14.01 -11.80 -18.68
N ARG A 312 15.13 -12.49 -18.39
CA ARG A 312 16.09 -12.96 -19.41
C ARG A 312 15.59 -14.19 -20.17
N ASN A 313 14.71 -14.97 -19.58
CA ASN A 313 14.19 -16.23 -20.12
C ASN A 313 12.66 -16.19 -20.13
N LEU A 314 12.10 -15.33 -20.99
CA LEU A 314 10.68 -15.03 -20.97
C LEU A 314 9.81 -16.21 -21.43
N PHE A 315 9.10 -16.82 -20.48
CA PHE A 315 8.07 -17.82 -20.73
C PHE A 315 6.74 -17.36 -20.12
N CYS A 316 5.78 -17.01 -20.96
CA CYS A 316 4.46 -16.48 -20.55
C CYS A 316 3.29 -17.43 -20.80
N SER A 317 3.59 -18.72 -21.03
CA SER A 317 2.61 -19.80 -21.16
C SER A 317 3.07 -20.99 -20.33
N CYS A 318 2.17 -21.94 -20.06
CA CYS A 318 2.56 -23.19 -19.41
C CYS A 318 3.73 -23.83 -20.16
N PRO A 319 4.81 -24.23 -19.47
CA PRO A 319 5.91 -24.97 -20.10
C PRO A 319 5.42 -26.35 -20.56
N SER A 320 6.20 -26.99 -21.45
CA SER A 320 5.93 -28.36 -21.87
C SER A 320 5.85 -29.29 -20.66
N LEU A 321 4.99 -30.32 -20.73
CA LEU A 321 4.91 -31.35 -19.69
C LEU A 321 6.26 -32.05 -19.47
N GLU A 322 7.08 -32.16 -20.52
CA GLU A 322 8.45 -32.71 -20.47
C GLU A 322 9.39 -31.91 -19.55
N ASN A 323 9.08 -30.65 -19.24
CA ASN A 323 9.90 -29.85 -18.30
C ASN A 323 9.59 -30.16 -16.82
N TYR A 324 8.57 -30.99 -16.55
CA TYR A 324 8.19 -31.43 -15.20
C TYR A 324 8.63 -32.87 -14.89
N GLU A 325 9.24 -33.56 -15.86
CA GLU A 325 9.86 -34.90 -15.72
C GLU A 325 11.36 -34.80 -15.40
#